data_AF-A0A090TSJ4-F1
#
_entry.id   AF-A0A090TSJ4-F1
#
_cell.length_a   1.000
_cell.length_b   1.000
_cell.length_c   1.000
_cell.angle_alpha   90.00
_cell.angle_beta   90.00
_cell.angle_gamma   90.00
#
_symmetry.space_group_name_H-M   'P 1'
#
loop_
_entity.id
_entity.type
_entity.pdbx_description
1 polymer ?
#
loop_
_entity_poly.entity_id
_entity_poly.type
_entity_poly.pdbx_seq_one_letter_code
_entity_poly.pdbx_strand_id
1 'polypeptide(L)' 'MQIWSNILKNACDALSQTDAPNIDIQTKFVNQRILVTIANNGPEIDESTRRKIFQPNFTTKKGGLSFGWG' A
#
# COMPACT_ATOMS: atom_id res chain seq x y z
N MET A 1 -15.24 -0.02 5.00
CA MET A 1 -13.95 -0.02 5.72
C MET A 1 -13.26 -1.39 5.80
N GLN A 2 -12.30 -1.69 4.93
CA GLN A 2 -11.32 -2.76 5.13
C GLN A 2 -9.91 -2.21 4.85
N ILE A 3 -9.27 -1.64 5.87
CA ILE A 3 -7.97 -0.94 5.73
C ILE A 3 -6.89 -1.89 5.19
N TRP A 4 -6.84 -3.11 5.74
CA TRP A 4 -5.84 -4.11 5.37
C TRP A 4 -5.97 -4.57 3.92
N SER A 5 -7.20 -4.82 3.45
CA SER A 5 -7.40 -5.27 2.06
C SER A 5 -7.08 -4.18 1.06
N ASN A 6 -7.27 -2.90 1.40
CA ASN A 6 -6.84 -1.77 0.55
C ASN A 6 -5.32 -1.69 0.42
N ILE A 7 -4.57 -1.85 1.52
CA ILE A 7 -3.11 -1.83 1.50
C ILE A 7 -2.57 -3.04 0.73
N LEU A 8 -3.11 -4.24 0.98
CA LEU A 8 -2.69 -5.46 0.30
C LEU A 8 -3.00 -5.42 -1.21
N LYS A 9 -4.16 -4.90 -1.61
CA LYS A 9 -4.47 -4.68 -3.03
C LYS A 9 -3.45 -3.74 -3.69
N ASN A 10 -3.10 -2.64 -3.04
CA ASN A 10 -2.09 -1.72 -3.57
C ASN A 10 -0.71 -2.39 -3.69
N ALA A 11 -0.33 -3.24 -2.73
CA ALA A 11 0.91 -4.02 -2.82
C ALA A 11 0.87 -5.03 -3.98
N CYS A 12 -0.23 -5.78 -4.15
CA CYS A 12 -0.41 -6.70 -5.28
C CYS A 12 -0.34 -5.97 -6.62
N ASP A 13 -0.98 -4.81 -6.74
CA ASP A 13 -0.96 -4.02 -7.97
C ASP A 13 0.45 -3.54 -8.31
N ALA A 14 1.21 -3.08 -7.31
CA ALA A 14 2.60 -2.65 -7.48
C ALA A 14 3.54 -3.81 -7.87
N LEU A 15 3.23 -5.03 -7.41
CA LEU A 15 4.03 -6.23 -7.68
C LEU A 15 3.71 -6.92 -9.00
N SER A 16 2.69 -6.47 -9.74
CA SER A 16 2.21 -7.13 -10.97
C SER A 16 3.25 -7.32 -12.07
N GLN A 17 4.34 -6.54 -12.07
CA GLN A 17 5.45 -6.61 -13.03
C GLN A 17 6.81 -6.83 -12.32
N THR A 18 6.79 -7.26 -11.05
CA THR A 18 8.00 -7.52 -10.26
C THR A 18 8.38 -8.99 -10.37
N ASP A 19 9.64 -9.28 -10.67
CA ASP A 19 10.16 -10.65 -10.64
C ASP A 19 10.19 -11.18 -9.19
N ALA A 20 9.67 -12.40 -8.99
CA ALA A 20 9.54 -13.01 -7.67
C ALA A 20 8.86 -12.09 -6.63
N PRO A 21 7.57 -11.77 -6.80
CA PRO A 21 6.88 -10.81 -5.94
C PRO A 21 6.77 -11.33 -4.51
N ASN A 22 7.12 -10.48 -3.56
CA ASN A 22 7.10 -10.79 -2.14
C ASN A 22 6.45 -9.65 -1.35
N ILE A 23 5.54 -10.02 -0.44
CA ILE A 23 4.95 -9.12 0.54
C ILE A 23 5.36 -9.62 1.92
N ASP A 24 6.08 -8.80 2.67
CA ASP A 24 6.47 -9.07 4.04
C ASP A 24 5.53 -8.34 5.00
N ILE A 25 4.98 -9.08 5.97
CA ILE A 25 4.06 -8.55 6.98
C ILE A 25 4.63 -8.85 8.35
N GLN A 26 4.97 -7.79 9.06
CA GLN A 26 5.56 -7.89 10.39
C GLN A 26 4.67 -7.18 11.41
N THR A 27 4.57 -7.77 12.59
CA THR A 27 3.92 -7.14 13.73
C THR A 27 4.88 -7.04 14.90
N LYS A 28 4.88 -5.89 15.56
CA LYS A 28 5.72 -5.65 16.74
C LYS A 28 4.91 -4.93 17.81
N PHE A 29 4.99 -5.41 19.04
CA PHE A 29 4.40 -4.71 20.17
C PHE A 29 5.39 -3.67 20.72
N VAL A 30 5.03 -2.40 20.66
CA VAL A 30 5.87 -1.26 21.09
C VAL A 30 5.00 -0.21 21.76
N ASN A 31 5.39 0.28 22.94
CA ASN A 31 4.69 1.36 23.65
C ASN A 31 3.18 1.14 23.80
N GLN A 32 2.77 -0.07 24.20
CA GLN A 32 1.36 -0.48 24.34
C GLN A 32 0.55 -0.41 23.03
N ARG A 33 1.23 -0.45 21.88
CA ARG A 33 0.60 -0.45 20.55
C ARG A 33 1.16 -1.60 19.73
N ILE A 34 0.33 -2.09 18.80
CA ILE A 34 0.79 -3.02 17.77
C ILE A 34 1.21 -2.18 16.57
N LEU A 35 2.49 -2.20 16.25
CA LEU A 35 3.02 -1.71 14.99
C LEU A 35 2.86 -2.82 13.95
N VAL A 36 2.14 -2.55 12.87
CA VAL A 36 2.01 -3.44 11.74
C VAL A 36 2.76 -2.82 10.57
N THR A 37 3.74 -3.56 10.04
CA THR A 37 4.54 -3.16 8.89
C THR A 37 4.18 -4.08 7.73
N ILE A 38 3.83 -3.48 6.58
CA ILE A 38 3.58 -4.19 5.34
C ILE A 38 4.57 -3.63 4.33
N ALA A 39 5.45 -4.48 3.82
CA ALA A 39 6.49 -4.14 2.85
C ALA A 39 6.39 -5.03 1.62
N ASN A 40 6.84 -4.53 0.47
CA ASN A 40 6.91 -5.31 -0.77
C ASN A 40 8.20 -5.01 -1.52
N ASN A 41 8.66 -5.94 -2.36
CA ASN A 41 9.87 -5.79 -3.19
C ASN A 41 9.59 -5.18 -4.58
N GLY A 42 8.50 -4.42 -4.72
CA GLY A 42 8.11 -3.79 -5.98
C GLY A 42 8.85 -2.47 -6.23
N PRO A 43 8.46 -1.73 -7.28
CA PRO A 43 9.08 -0.46 -7.63
C PRO A 43 8.93 0.58 -6.52
N GLU A 44 9.96 1.41 -6.34
CA GLU A 44 9.92 2.51 -5.38
C GLU A 44 8.86 3.55 -5.76
N ILE A 45 8.20 4.11 -4.74
CA ILE A 45 7.27 5.22 -4.92
C ILE A 45 8.09 6.51 -5.01
N ASP A 46 7.93 7.26 -6.09
CA ASP A 46 8.61 8.54 -6.25
C ASP A 46 8.25 9.52 -5.11
N GLU A 47 9.19 10.39 -4.77
CA GLU A 47 9.06 11.26 -3.61
C GLU A 47 7.85 12.21 -3.70
N SER A 48 7.47 12.59 -4.91
CA SER A 48 6.34 13.48 -5.17
C SER A 48 5.01 12.78 -4.92
N THR A 49 4.91 11.51 -5.29
CA THR A 49 3.76 10.62 -5.07
C THR A 49 3.67 10.23 -3.60
N ARG A 50 4.78 9.93 -2.93
CA ARG A 50 4.82 9.55 -1.51
C ARG A 50 4.19 10.58 -0.58
N ARG A 51 4.28 11.88 -0.92
CA ARG A 51 3.62 12.96 -0.17
C ARG A 51 2.10 13.03 -0.41
N LYS A 52 1.63 12.50 -1.53
CA LYS A 52 0.24 12.59 -1.99
C LYS A 52 -0.58 11.31 -1.74
N ILE A 53 0.06 10.16 -1.51
CA ILE A 53 -0.66 8.88 -1.30
C ILE A 53 -1.65 8.88 -0.12
N PHE A 54 -1.47 9.79 0.85
CA PHE A 54 -2.39 9.96 1.99
C PHE A 54 -3.47 11.02 1.74
N GLN A 55 -3.46 11.69 0.58
CA GLN A 55 -4.50 12.64 0.22
C GLN A 55 -5.77 11.88 -0.21
N PRO A 56 -6.95 12.34 0.21
CA PRO A 56 -8.21 11.77 -0.26
C PRO A 56 -8.27 11.77 -1.79
N ASN A 57 -8.77 10.67 -2.38
CA ASN A 57 -8.99 10.49 -3.82
C ASN A 57 -7.74 10.54 -4.73
N PHE A 58 -6.54 10.54 -4.16
CA PHE A 58 -5.31 10.47 -4.95
C PHE A 58 -5.07 9.03 -5.46
N THR A 59 -4.82 8.87 -6.76
CA THR A 59 -4.50 7.58 -7.38
C THR A 59 -3.54 7.78 -8.55
N THR A 60 -2.55 6.89 -8.69
CA THR A 60 -1.65 6.82 -9.85
C THR A 60 -2.08 5.75 -10.86
N LYS A 61 -3.18 5.02 -10.59
CA LYS A 61 -3.71 3.97 -11.48
C LYS A 61 -4.41 4.62 -12.69
N LYS A 62 -3.98 4.29 -13.91
CA LYS A 62 -4.66 4.69 -15.15
C LYS A 62 -6.02 3.99 -15.21
N GLY A 63 -7.09 4.70 -14.83
CA GLY A 63 -8.46 4.15 -14.87
C GLY A 63 -9.49 4.83 -13.95
N GLY A 64 -9.10 5.71 -13.03
CA GLY A 64 -10.04 6.61 -12.32
C GLY A 64 -11.16 5.97 -11.47
N LEU A 65 -11.24 4.65 -11.36
CA LEU A 65 -12.32 3.97 -10.64
C LEU A 65 -11.90 3.68 -9.19
N SER A 66 -12.15 4.68 -8.36
CA SER A 66 -12.15 4.57 -6.90
C SER A 66 -13.51 4.03 -6.44
N PHE A 67 -13.64 2.73 -6.21
CA PHE A 67 -14.68 2.21 -5.31
C PHE A 67 -14.00 1.57 -4.11
N GLY A 68 -13.87 2.34 -3.02
CA GLY A 68 -13.26 1.82 -1.81
C GLY A 68 -12.83 2.84 -0.74
N TRP A 69 -13.58 3.94 -0.55
CA TRP A 69 -13.52 4.72 0.70
C TRP A 69 -14.93 5.02 1.17
N GLY A 70 -15.19 4.61 2.41
CA GLY A 70 -16.46 4.60 3.12
C GLY A 70 -16.25 3.82 4.40
#